data_AF-A0A436FQF3-F1
#
_entry.id   AF-A0A436FQF3-F1
#
_cell.length_a   1.000
_cell.length_b   1.000
_cell.length_c   1.000
_cell.angle_alpha   90.00
_cell.angle_beta   90.00
_cell.angle_gamma   90.00
#
_symmetry.space_group_name_H-M   'P 1'
#
loop_
_entity.id
_entity.type
_entity.pdbx_description
1 polymer ?
#
loop_
_entity_poly.entity_id
_entity_poly.type
_entity_poly.pdbx_seq_one_letter_code
_entity_poly.pdbx_strand_id
1 'polypeptide(L)'
;MDRLWAENDDSRVTGDPSLVVDVAGFEGPLDLLLHLARTQKVDLARISILALVEQYLTFVETARALRLELAADYLVMAAWLAFLKSKLLIPKQPGDEGESGEELAAVLQFRLKRLEAMRDASARLVNRNRLGRDVFARGMPEMVIVEKRNAYSASLYDLLTAYAQQRQKQAINNVTIARRGVWSLKDARDILT
;
A
#
# COMPACT_ATOMS: atom_id res chain seq x y z
N MET A 1 -21.61 46.33 34.21
CA MET A 1 -20.66 45.21 34.03
C MET A 1 -21.49 43.95 34.11
N ASP A 2 -22.16 43.70 33.00
CA ASP A 2 -23.43 43.02 32.92
C ASP A 2 -23.25 41.63 32.31
N ARG A 3 -23.95 40.67 32.91
CA ARG A 3 -24.43 39.39 32.36
C ARG A 3 -23.83 38.98 31.01
N LEU A 4 -22.73 38.23 31.04
CA LEU A 4 -22.12 37.55 29.88
C LEU A 4 -22.31 36.02 29.89
N TRP A 5 -23.20 35.51 30.75
CA TRP A 5 -23.44 34.07 30.92
C TRP A 5 -24.92 33.68 30.85
N ALA A 6 -25.71 34.44 30.10
CA ALA A 6 -27.12 34.13 29.88
C ALA A 6 -27.48 34.34 28.42
N GLU A 7 -27.06 33.41 27.57
CA GLU A 7 -27.76 33.12 26.33
C GLU A 7 -27.51 31.66 25.97
N ASN A 8 -28.58 30.87 26.15
CA ASN A 8 -28.71 29.54 25.60
C ASN A 8 -28.56 29.62 24.09
N ASP A 9 -27.44 29.17 23.56
CA ASP A 9 -27.40 28.70 22.18
C ASP A 9 -27.65 27.19 22.18
N ASP A 10 -28.93 26.84 22.36
CA ASP A 10 -29.48 25.48 22.25
C ASP A 10 -29.68 25.09 20.77
N SER A 11 -28.69 25.41 19.91
CA SER A 11 -28.74 25.12 18.48
C SER A 11 -27.56 24.28 17.99
N ARG A 12 -27.11 23.29 18.78
CA ARG A 12 -26.38 22.14 18.24
C ARG A 12 -27.32 20.96 18.00
N VAL A 13 -28.19 21.12 17.01
CA VAL A 13 -28.71 19.98 16.24
C VAL A 13 -27.57 19.45 15.37
N THR A 14 -26.69 18.64 15.97
CA THR A 14 -25.91 17.66 15.20
C THR A 14 -26.67 16.35 15.24
N GLY A 15 -27.53 16.15 14.24
CA GLY A 15 -28.15 14.87 13.93
C GLY A 15 -27.14 13.85 13.41
N ASP A 16 -26.04 13.65 14.14
CA ASP A 16 -25.22 12.47 13.95
C ASP A 16 -26.03 11.29 14.50
N PRO A 17 -26.26 10.22 13.71
CA PRO A 17 -26.85 9.02 14.26
C PRO A 17 -25.95 8.61 15.44
N SER A 18 -26.53 8.50 16.63
CA SER A 18 -25.82 7.97 17.79
C SER A 18 -25.11 6.71 17.34
N LEU A 19 -23.79 6.68 17.40
CA LEU A 19 -23.00 5.51 17.05
C LEU A 19 -23.34 4.42 18.07
N VAL A 20 -24.34 3.60 17.76
CA VAL A 20 -24.69 2.42 18.55
C VAL A 20 -23.60 1.40 18.27
N VAL A 21 -22.57 1.39 19.12
CA VAL A 21 -21.55 0.34 19.11
C VAL A 21 -22.06 -0.75 20.04
N ASP A 22 -22.55 -1.85 19.46
CA ASP A 22 -22.80 -3.06 20.23
C ASP A 22 -21.46 -3.78 20.46
N VAL A 23 -20.94 -3.66 21.68
CA VAL A 23 -19.61 -4.19 22.07
C VAL A 23 -19.68 -5.65 22.51
N ALA A 24 -20.88 -6.25 22.57
CA ALA A 24 -21.09 -7.61 23.07
C ALA A 24 -21.81 -8.56 22.10
N GLY A 25 -22.40 -8.04 21.01
CA GLY A 25 -23.15 -8.83 20.03
C GLY A 25 -22.30 -9.44 18.90
N PHE A 26 -22.80 -10.54 18.33
CA PHE A 26 -22.30 -11.09 17.06
C PHE A 26 -22.87 -10.29 15.89
N GLU A 27 -22.09 -10.10 14.82
CA GLU A 27 -22.51 -9.34 13.61
C GLU A 27 -23.54 -10.09 12.74
N GLY A 28 -24.05 -11.24 13.20
CA GLY A 28 -25.06 -12.02 12.52
C GLY A 28 -24.96 -13.52 12.84
N PRO A 29 -25.88 -14.35 12.30
CA PRO A 29 -25.94 -15.77 12.64
C PRO A 29 -24.72 -16.56 12.16
N LEU A 30 -24.11 -16.17 11.04
CA LEU A 30 -22.89 -16.81 10.54
C LEU A 30 -21.67 -16.51 11.43
N ASP A 31 -21.61 -15.33 12.04
CA ASP A 31 -20.54 -14.94 12.95
C ASP A 31 -20.63 -15.70 14.27
N LEU A 32 -21.85 -15.84 14.81
CA LEU A 32 -22.12 -16.74 15.94
C LEU A 32 -21.72 -18.20 15.62
N LEU A 33 -22.09 -18.72 14.45
CA LEU A 33 -21.70 -20.06 14.03
C LEU A 33 -20.17 -20.20 13.94
N LEU A 34 -19.47 -19.20 13.41
CA LEU A 34 -18.01 -19.19 13.34
C LEU A 34 -17.39 -19.18 14.75
N HIS A 35 -17.95 -18.43 15.69
CA HIS A 35 -17.52 -18.41 17.08
C HIS A 35 -17.73 -19.76 17.79
N LEU A 36 -18.90 -20.38 17.62
CA LEU A 36 -19.20 -21.72 18.17
C LEU A 36 -18.26 -22.78 17.57
N ALA A 37 -18.00 -22.71 16.26
CA ALA A 37 -17.05 -23.58 15.58
C ALA A 37 -15.62 -23.47 16.15
N ARG A 38 -15.15 -22.24 16.43
CA ARG A 38 -13.84 -22.00 17.06
C ARG A 38 -13.77 -22.55 18.49
N THR A 39 -14.85 -22.46 19.25
CA THR A 39 -14.90 -22.91 20.65
C THR A 39 -14.78 -24.43 20.78
N GLN A 40 -15.27 -25.20 19.80
CA GLN A 40 -15.10 -26.66 19.77
C GLN A 40 -13.65 -27.12 19.52
N LYS A 41 -12.70 -26.23 19.21
CA LYS A 41 -11.26 -26.53 18.99
C LYS A 41 -11.00 -27.70 18.01
N VAL A 42 -11.86 -27.89 17.02
CA VAL A 42 -11.64 -28.86 15.94
C VAL A 42 -11.42 -28.10 14.65
N ASP A 43 -10.41 -28.54 13.89
CA ASP A 43 -10.10 -28.08 12.54
C ASP A 43 -11.40 -27.94 11.71
N LEU A 44 -11.63 -26.80 11.04
CA LEU A 44 -12.86 -26.53 10.28
C LEU A 44 -13.12 -27.56 9.17
N ALA A 45 -12.10 -28.32 8.78
CA ALA A 45 -12.21 -29.45 7.87
C ALA A 45 -12.79 -30.74 8.50
N ARG A 46 -12.82 -30.84 9.84
CA ARG A 46 -13.26 -32.01 10.60
C ARG A 46 -14.42 -31.74 11.56
N ILE A 47 -15.06 -30.56 11.52
CA ILE A 47 -16.16 -30.30 12.46
C ILE A 47 -17.34 -31.21 12.17
N SER A 48 -17.90 -31.78 13.24
CA SER A 48 -19.22 -32.38 13.20
C SER A 48 -20.24 -31.26 13.02
N ILE A 49 -20.71 -31.04 11.79
CA ILE A 49 -21.69 -29.99 11.50
C ILE A 49 -22.95 -30.14 12.36
N LEU A 50 -23.28 -31.39 12.71
CA LEU A 50 -24.40 -31.73 13.57
C LEU A 50 -24.22 -31.16 14.98
N ALA A 51 -23.03 -31.30 15.57
CA ALA A 51 -22.74 -30.74 16.89
C ALA A 51 -22.80 -29.20 16.88
N LEU A 52 -22.34 -28.57 15.80
CA LEU A 52 -22.43 -27.11 15.64
C LEU A 52 -23.88 -26.65 15.55
N VAL A 53 -24.70 -27.36 14.76
CA VAL A 53 -26.15 -27.10 14.64
C VAL A 53 -26.84 -27.20 16.00
N GLU A 54 -26.54 -28.24 16.78
CA GLU A 54 -27.15 -28.43 18.10
C GLU A 54 -26.79 -27.30 19.07
N GLN A 55 -25.54 -26.85 19.09
CA GLN A 55 -25.14 -25.72 19.92
C GLN A 55 -25.84 -24.43 19.51
N TYR A 56 -25.96 -24.18 18.21
CA TYR A 56 -26.66 -23.00 17.71
C TYR A 56 -28.15 -23.03 18.10
N LEU A 57 -28.83 -24.16 17.90
CA LEU A 57 -30.25 -24.30 18.28
C LEU A 57 -30.45 -24.13 19.79
N THR A 58 -29.54 -24.69 20.61
CA THR A 58 -29.56 -24.52 22.06
C THR A 58 -29.42 -23.04 22.45
N PHE A 59 -28.49 -22.32 21.82
CA PHE A 59 -28.34 -20.88 22.04
C PHE A 59 -29.63 -20.12 21.73
N VAL A 60 -30.23 -20.35 20.57
CA VAL A 60 -31.47 -19.66 20.15
C VAL A 60 -32.63 -19.98 21.12
N GLU A 61 -32.75 -21.21 21.60
CA GLU A 61 -33.78 -21.57 22.58
C GLU A 61 -33.55 -20.89 23.94
N THR A 62 -32.31 -20.85 24.43
CA THR A 62 -31.99 -20.13 25.68
C THR A 62 -32.27 -18.64 25.58
N ALA A 63 -31.91 -18.02 24.45
CA ALA A 63 -32.19 -16.61 24.19
C ALA A 63 -33.69 -16.34 24.11
N ARG A 64 -34.47 -17.23 23.49
CA ARG A 64 -35.94 -17.16 23.43
C ARG A 64 -36.55 -17.28 24.83
N ALA A 65 -36.07 -18.21 25.66
CA ALA A 65 -36.56 -18.40 27.02
C ALA A 65 -36.32 -17.17 27.93
N LEU A 66 -35.20 -16.47 27.70
CA LEU A 66 -34.86 -15.21 28.35
C LEU A 66 -35.65 -14.00 27.82
N ARG A 67 -36.59 -14.22 26.88
CA ARG A 67 -37.40 -13.18 26.20
C ARG A 67 -36.56 -12.11 25.51
N LEU A 68 -35.38 -12.48 24.99
CA LEU A 68 -34.58 -11.58 24.17
C LEU A 68 -35.27 -11.41 22.81
N GLU A 69 -35.30 -10.17 22.31
CA GLU A 69 -35.72 -9.88 20.94
C GLU A 69 -34.70 -10.45 19.97
N LEU A 70 -34.92 -11.68 19.52
CA LEU A 70 -34.08 -12.33 18.51
C LEU A 70 -34.30 -11.64 17.17
N ALA A 71 -33.21 -11.17 16.56
CA ALA A 71 -33.26 -10.68 15.18
C ALA A 71 -33.74 -11.80 14.23
N ALA A 72 -34.56 -11.42 13.24
CA ALA A 72 -35.20 -12.34 12.31
C ALA A 72 -34.20 -13.28 11.62
N ASP A 73 -33.02 -12.77 11.28
CA ASP A 73 -31.95 -13.54 10.63
C ASP A 73 -31.49 -14.75 11.45
N TYR A 74 -31.51 -14.65 12.78
CA TYR A 74 -31.13 -15.77 13.66
C TYR A 74 -32.18 -16.88 13.64
N LEU A 75 -33.47 -16.51 13.59
CA LEU A 75 -34.58 -17.46 13.52
C LEU A 75 -34.63 -18.15 12.16
N VAL A 76 -34.38 -17.42 11.08
CA VAL A 76 -34.26 -17.99 9.73
C VAL A 76 -33.14 -19.01 9.68
N MET A 77 -31.96 -18.68 10.22
CA MET A 77 -30.85 -19.63 10.30
C MET A 77 -31.16 -20.83 11.20
N ALA A 78 -31.86 -20.63 12.33
CA ALA A 78 -32.28 -21.72 13.21
C ALA A 78 -33.19 -22.72 12.47
N ALA A 79 -34.19 -22.22 11.74
CA ALA A 79 -35.08 -23.05 10.95
C ALA A 79 -34.31 -23.83 9.87
N TRP A 80 -33.38 -23.16 9.18
CA TRP A 80 -32.55 -23.78 8.15
C TRP A 80 -31.62 -24.87 8.73
N LEU A 81 -31.00 -24.61 9.89
CA LEU A 81 -30.15 -25.59 10.57
C LEU A 81 -30.96 -26.77 11.13
N ALA A 82 -32.18 -26.54 11.62
CA ALA A 82 -33.09 -27.61 12.03
C ALA A 82 -33.46 -28.52 10.85
N PHE A 83 -33.74 -27.92 9.68
CA PHE A 83 -33.94 -28.66 8.43
C PHE A 83 -32.69 -29.48 8.04
N LEU A 84 -31.51 -28.87 8.11
CA LEU A 84 -30.23 -29.54 7.84
C LEU A 84 -30.01 -30.72 8.80
N LYS A 85 -30.27 -30.55 10.10
CA LYS A 85 -30.18 -31.61 11.11
C LYS A 85 -31.08 -32.78 10.76
N SER A 86 -32.35 -32.51 10.42
CA SER A 86 -33.29 -33.55 10.02
C SER A 86 -32.78 -34.31 8.79
N LYS A 87 -32.28 -33.61 7.78
CA LYS A 87 -31.80 -34.22 6.53
C LYS A 87 -30.52 -35.05 6.72
N LEU A 88 -29.67 -34.68 7.68
CA LEU A 88 -28.46 -35.43 8.02
C LEU A 88 -28.75 -36.71 8.82
N LEU A 89 -29.85 -36.74 9.59
CA LEU A 89 -30.22 -37.89 10.41
C LEU A 89 -31.06 -38.94 9.67
N ILE A 90 -31.72 -38.55 8.57
CA ILE A 90 -32.59 -39.44 7.80
C ILE A 90 -31.73 -40.20 6.75
N PRO A 91 -31.79 -41.54 6.70
CA PRO A 91 -31.08 -42.30 5.68
C PRO A 91 -31.62 -42.00 4.27
N LYS A 92 -30.71 -41.84 3.30
CA LYS A 92 -31.05 -41.61 1.89
C LYS A 92 -31.96 -42.73 1.37
N GLN A 93 -33.12 -42.37 0.85
CA GLN A 93 -33.97 -43.32 0.13
C GLN A 93 -33.46 -43.49 -1.31
N PRO A 94 -33.53 -44.71 -1.88
CA PRO A 94 -33.20 -44.92 -3.28
C PRO A 94 -34.17 -44.13 -4.18
N GLY A 95 -33.65 -43.20 -4.99
CA GLY A 95 -34.44 -42.38 -5.92
C GLY A 95 -34.68 -40.92 -5.51
N ASP A 96 -34.06 -40.46 -4.42
CA ASP A 96 -34.15 -39.06 -4.00
C ASP A 96 -33.24 -38.18 -4.89
N GLU A 97 -33.83 -37.33 -5.74
CA GLU A 97 -33.12 -36.45 -6.70
C GLU A 97 -32.68 -35.10 -6.09
N GLY A 98 -32.94 -34.87 -4.80
CA GLY A 98 -32.59 -33.62 -4.12
C GLY A 98 -31.16 -33.55 -3.58
N GLU A 99 -30.66 -32.33 -3.32
CA GLU A 99 -29.35 -32.09 -2.70
C GLU A 99 -29.21 -32.87 -1.39
N SER A 100 -28.15 -33.64 -1.21
CA SER A 100 -28.01 -34.42 0.01
C SER A 100 -27.72 -33.58 1.25
N GLY A 101 -28.04 -34.09 2.45
CA GLY A 101 -27.69 -33.42 3.70
C GLY A 101 -26.19 -33.14 3.82
N GLU A 102 -25.36 -34.03 3.29
CA GLU A 102 -23.90 -33.88 3.22
C GLU A 102 -23.47 -32.73 2.30
N GLU A 103 -24.12 -32.56 1.15
CA GLU A 103 -23.86 -31.42 0.24
C GLU A 103 -24.23 -30.09 0.90
N LEU A 104 -25.40 -30.00 1.53
CA LEU A 104 -25.82 -28.80 2.26
C LEU A 104 -24.85 -28.46 3.40
N ALA A 105 -24.37 -29.48 4.12
CA ALA A 105 -23.36 -29.32 5.14
C ALA A 105 -22.03 -28.80 4.56
N ALA A 106 -21.58 -29.34 3.42
CA ALA A 106 -20.38 -28.88 2.74
C ALA A 106 -20.50 -27.42 2.28
N VAL A 107 -21.66 -27.00 1.78
CA VAL A 107 -21.93 -25.60 1.42
C VAL A 107 -21.83 -24.69 2.65
N LEU A 108 -22.39 -25.09 3.80
CA LEU A 108 -22.27 -24.32 5.04
C LEU A 108 -20.82 -24.21 5.50
N GLN A 109 -20.09 -25.32 5.52
CA GLN A 109 -18.67 -25.35 5.88
C GLN A 109 -17.86 -24.42 4.99
N PHE A 110 -18.12 -24.43 3.68
CA PHE A 110 -17.47 -23.52 2.74
C PHE A 110 -17.76 -22.06 3.06
N ARG A 111 -19.01 -21.71 3.38
CA ARG A 111 -19.40 -20.35 3.79
C ARG A 111 -18.68 -19.91 5.06
N LEU A 112 -18.59 -20.78 6.08
CA LEU A 112 -17.88 -20.48 7.33
C LEU A 112 -16.37 -20.29 7.10
N LYS A 113 -15.73 -21.16 6.31
CA LYS A 113 -14.31 -21.01 5.95
C LYS A 113 -14.05 -19.70 5.20
N ARG A 114 -14.95 -19.32 4.29
CA ARG A 114 -14.85 -18.05 3.55
C ARG A 114 -14.98 -16.86 4.50
N LEU A 115 -15.92 -16.90 5.44
CA LEU A 115 -16.08 -15.85 6.45
C LEU A 115 -14.84 -15.74 7.33
N GLU A 116 -14.28 -16.86 7.76
CA GLU A 116 -13.03 -16.88 8.55
C GLU A 116 -11.88 -16.21 7.78
N ALA A 117 -11.64 -16.62 6.53
CA ALA A 117 -10.59 -16.04 5.70
C ALA A 117 -10.76 -14.53 5.54
N MET A 118 -12.00 -14.05 5.41
CA MET A 118 -12.31 -12.61 5.35
C MET A 118 -12.04 -11.91 6.68
N ARG A 119 -12.39 -12.52 7.83
CA ARG A 119 -12.10 -11.97 9.16
C ARG A 119 -10.60 -11.88 9.42
N ASP A 120 -9.84 -12.91 9.03
CA ASP A 120 -8.39 -12.91 9.15
C ASP A 120 -7.73 -11.85 8.26
N ALA A 121 -8.19 -11.71 7.01
CA ALA A 121 -7.73 -10.65 6.13
C ALA A 121 -8.06 -9.26 6.68
N SER A 122 -9.26 -9.09 7.24
CA SER A 122 -9.69 -7.83 7.86
C SER A 122 -8.84 -7.49 9.09
N ALA A 123 -8.58 -8.48 9.97
CA ALA A 123 -7.70 -8.31 11.11
C ALA A 123 -6.27 -7.91 10.70
N ARG A 124 -5.72 -8.55 9.67
CA ARG A 124 -4.41 -8.18 9.11
C ARG A 124 -4.42 -6.76 8.54
N LEU A 125 -5.50 -6.35 7.89
CA LEU A 125 -5.63 -5.02 7.31
C LEU A 125 -5.72 -3.94 8.39
N VAL A 126 -6.55 -4.15 9.41
CA VAL A 126 -6.75 -3.23 10.53
C VAL A 126 -5.46 -3.04 11.34
N ASN A 127 -4.66 -4.10 11.47
CA ASN A 127 -3.39 -4.07 12.19
C ASN A 127 -2.20 -3.55 11.36
N ARG A 128 -2.41 -3.09 10.12
CA ARG A 128 -1.33 -2.46 9.35
C ARG A 128 -1.06 -1.05 9.83
N ASN A 129 0.22 -0.67 9.82
CA ASN A 129 0.65 0.70 10.06
C ASN A 129 -0.02 1.65 9.07
N ARG A 130 -0.68 2.68 9.60
CA ARG A 130 -1.38 3.70 8.83
C ARG A 130 -0.47 4.91 8.62
N LEU A 131 -0.36 5.36 7.36
CA LEU A 131 0.34 6.60 7.03
C LEU A 131 -0.36 7.80 7.69
N GLY A 132 0.41 8.67 8.33
CA GLY A 132 -0.08 9.81 9.10
C GLY A 132 -0.56 9.49 10.52
N ARG A 133 -0.54 8.20 10.93
CA ARG A 133 -0.83 7.78 12.30
C ARG A 133 0.36 7.04 12.92
N ASP A 134 0.77 5.93 12.31
CA ASP A 134 1.82 5.04 12.80
C ASP A 134 3.14 5.23 12.04
N VAL A 135 3.05 5.60 10.76
CA VAL A 135 4.21 5.93 9.91
C VAL A 135 4.01 7.28 9.25
N PHE A 136 5.06 8.08 9.14
CA PHE A 136 5.01 9.39 8.50
C PHE A 136 5.92 9.37 7.26
N ALA A 137 5.45 9.97 6.16
CA ALA A 137 6.25 10.10 4.97
C ALA A 137 7.44 11.05 5.25
N ARG A 138 8.60 10.74 4.69
CA ARG A 138 9.67 11.74 4.60
C ARG A 138 9.23 12.83 3.62
N GLY A 139 9.50 14.09 3.96
CA GLY A 139 9.33 15.20 3.04
C GLY A 139 10.20 15.06 1.79
N MET A 140 10.00 15.96 0.82
CA MET A 140 10.88 16.00 -0.36
C MET A 140 12.32 16.26 0.11
N PRO A 141 13.29 15.40 -0.27
CA PRO A 141 14.68 15.65 0.08
C PRO A 141 15.11 16.96 -0.58
N GLU A 142 15.73 17.84 0.20
CA GLU A 142 16.34 19.05 -0.34
C GLU A 142 17.50 18.64 -1.24
N MET A 143 17.45 19.03 -2.51
CA MET A 143 18.54 18.72 -3.44
C MET A 143 19.73 19.62 -3.12
N VAL A 144 20.86 19.01 -2.75
CA VAL A 144 22.12 19.74 -2.62
C VAL A 144 22.62 20.08 -4.02
N ILE A 145 22.34 21.30 -4.48
CA ILE A 145 22.82 21.80 -5.76
C ILE A 145 24.29 22.23 -5.58
N VAL A 146 25.22 21.50 -6.19
CA VAL A 146 26.63 21.89 -6.24
C VAL A 146 26.83 22.89 -7.38
N GLU A 147 26.77 24.19 -7.08
CA GLU A 147 27.15 25.23 -8.04
C GLU A 147 28.67 25.24 -8.22
N LYS A 148 29.15 24.70 -9.36
CA LYS A 148 30.56 24.84 -9.75
C LYS A 148 30.76 26.21 -10.39
N ARG A 149 31.44 27.12 -9.69
CA ARG A 149 31.93 28.38 -10.24
C ARG A 149 33.43 28.29 -10.48
N ASN A 150 33.86 28.56 -11.71
CA ASN A 150 35.28 28.66 -12.04
C ASN A 150 35.79 30.02 -11.56
N ALA A 151 36.69 30.02 -10.58
CA ALA A 151 37.43 31.22 -10.19
C ALA A 151 38.78 31.19 -10.92
N TYR A 152 38.93 32.01 -11.96
CA TYR A 152 40.21 32.19 -12.62
C TYR A 152 41.06 33.18 -11.81
N SER A 153 42.17 32.72 -11.25
CA SER A 153 43.19 33.57 -10.65
C SER A 153 44.37 33.68 -11.59
N ALA A 154 44.68 34.90 -12.02
CA ALA A 154 45.89 35.19 -12.79
C ALA A 154 46.53 36.48 -12.26
N SER A 155 47.85 36.49 -12.17
CA SER A 155 48.63 37.68 -11.87
C SER A 155 48.96 38.45 -13.14
N LEU A 156 49.39 39.72 -12.99
CA LEU A 156 49.91 40.49 -14.11
C LEU A 156 51.13 39.80 -14.76
N TYR A 157 51.94 39.11 -13.96
CA TYR A 157 53.10 38.35 -14.44
C TYR A 157 52.68 37.22 -15.38
N ASP A 158 51.60 36.50 -15.06
CA ASP A 158 51.08 35.41 -15.91
C ASP A 158 50.60 35.95 -17.26
N LEU A 159 49.93 37.11 -17.25
CA LEU A 159 49.46 37.78 -18.46
C LEU A 159 50.62 38.25 -19.34
N LEU A 160 51.64 38.87 -18.74
CA LEU A 160 52.83 39.34 -19.45
C LEU A 160 53.64 38.16 -20.02
N THR A 161 53.75 37.06 -19.27
CA THR A 161 54.41 35.83 -19.72
C THR A 161 53.69 35.22 -20.92
N ALA A 162 52.36 35.08 -20.84
CA ALA A 162 51.57 34.58 -21.96
C ALA A 162 51.70 35.47 -23.21
N TYR A 163 51.67 36.79 -23.02
CA TYR A 163 51.86 37.75 -24.10
C TYR A 163 53.25 37.66 -24.75
N ALA A 164 54.32 37.59 -23.95
CA ALA A 164 55.69 37.48 -24.45
C ALA A 164 55.90 36.18 -25.24
N GLN A 165 55.40 35.04 -24.74
CA GLN A 165 55.45 33.77 -25.45
C GLN A 165 54.74 33.84 -26.81
N GLN A 166 53.57 34.47 -26.86
CA GLN A 166 52.82 34.63 -28.10
C GLN A 166 53.57 35.51 -29.11
N ARG A 167 54.18 36.61 -28.65
CA ARG A 167 54.96 37.53 -29.49
C ARG A 167 56.23 36.87 -30.03
N GLN A 168 56.93 36.07 -29.22
CA GLN A 168 58.14 35.37 -29.66
C GLN A 168 57.84 34.34 -30.76
N LYS A 169 56.71 33.63 -30.69
CA LYS A 169 56.28 32.70 -31.75
C LYS A 169 56.03 33.41 -33.09
N GLN A 170 55.59 34.66 -33.07
CA GLN A 170 55.29 35.44 -34.26
C GLN A 170 56.50 36.22 -34.80
N ALA A 171 57.58 36.35 -34.02
CA ALA A 171 58.79 37.06 -34.42
C ALA A 171 59.71 36.17 -35.27
N ILE A 172 59.31 35.87 -36.50
CA ILE A 172 60.20 35.27 -37.50
C ILE A 172 61.03 36.41 -38.12
N ASN A 173 62.32 36.48 -37.79
CA ASN A 173 63.26 37.38 -38.47
C ASN A 173 63.78 36.70 -39.74
N ASN A 174 63.30 37.12 -40.91
CA ASN A 174 63.87 36.70 -42.18
C ASN A 174 65.21 37.42 -42.40
N VAL A 175 66.32 36.72 -42.23
CA VAL A 175 67.66 37.22 -42.58
C VAL A 175 67.92 36.95 -44.06
N THR A 176 67.86 37.98 -44.90
CA THR A 176 68.24 37.88 -46.31
C THR A 176 69.74 38.10 -46.45
N ILE A 177 70.49 37.03 -46.77
CA ILE A 177 71.91 37.14 -47.09
C ILE A 177 72.04 37.70 -48.52
N ALA A 178 72.74 38.82 -48.69
CA ALA A 178 72.97 39.40 -50.01
C ALA A 178 73.73 38.41 -50.91
N ARG A 179 73.18 38.12 -52.10
CA ARG A 179 73.86 37.25 -53.07
C ARG A 179 75.10 37.96 -53.61
N ARG A 180 76.26 37.34 -53.45
CA ARG A 180 77.51 37.82 -54.05
C ARG A 180 77.47 37.58 -55.56
N GLY A 181 77.70 38.62 -56.36
CA GLY A 181 77.78 38.47 -57.81
C GLY A 181 79.01 37.65 -58.17
N VAL A 182 78.82 36.45 -58.72
CA VAL A 182 79.89 35.60 -59.25
C VAL A 182 79.74 35.59 -60.76
N TRP A 183 80.77 36.03 -61.48
CA TRP A 183 80.77 36.01 -62.93
C TRP A 183 81.36 34.69 -63.41
N SER A 184 80.76 34.11 -64.46
CA SER A 184 81.37 32.95 -65.11
C SER A 184 82.65 33.38 -65.83
N LEU A 185 83.63 32.48 -65.96
CA LEU A 185 84.89 32.76 -66.67
C LEU A 185 84.65 33.22 -68.12
N LYS A 186 83.57 32.75 -68.76
CA LYS A 186 83.17 33.16 -70.10
C LYS A 186 82.71 34.62 -70.11
N ASP A 187 81.79 34.97 -69.21
CA ASP A 187 81.24 36.32 -69.10
C ASP A 187 82.33 37.33 -68.69
N ALA A 188 83.23 36.93 -67.79
CA ALA A 188 84.37 37.76 -67.42
C ALA A 188 85.34 38.01 -68.59
N ARG A 189 85.45 37.07 -69.54
CA ARG A 189 86.33 37.19 -70.71
C ARG A 189 85.73 38.09 -71.79
N ASP A 190 84.41 38.01 -72.01
CA ASP A 190 83.68 38.88 -72.94
C ASP A 190 83.66 40.35 -72.48
N ILE A 191 83.82 40.62 -71.16
CA ILE A 191 83.91 41.98 -70.61
C ILE A 191 85.32 42.58 -70.75
N LEU A 192 86.35 41.76 -71.00
CA LEU A 192 87.77 42.17 -71.02
C LEU A 192 88.39 42.23 -72.42
N THR A 193 87.63 41.99 -73.50
CA THR A 193 88.09 42.07 -74.90
C THR A 193 87.35 43.17 -75.65
#